data_AF-A0A267DAN9-F1
#
_entry.id   AF-A0A267DAN9-F1
#
_cell.length_a   1.000
_cell.length_b   1.000
_cell.length_c   1.000
_cell.angle_alpha   90.00
_cell.angle_beta   90.00
_cell.angle_gamma   90.00
#
_symmetry.space_group_name_H-M   'P 1'
#
loop_
_entity.id
_entity.type
_entity.pdbx_description
1 polymer ?
#
loop_
_entity_poly.entity_id
_entity_poly.type
_entity_poly.pdbx_seq_one_letter_code
_entity_poly.pdbx_strand_id
1 'polypeptide(L)'
;MKYPIAILIIFCVCPEFGHANRRVLLSTVQTLTLHRDKFTTGRRSSPIPQLKCIDGKSSCSNLPSSVQCYNQGSDGIDVQWKCEAQLPKSTQFDKLQVQCEGYDYPDDPYILAGSCASPTR
;
A
#
# COMPACT_ATOMS: atom_id res chain seq x y z
N MET A 1 44.77 -35.57 13.63
CA MET A 1 44.73 -34.29 12.89
C MET A 1 43.27 -33.96 12.67
N LYS A 2 42.79 -32.90 13.35
CA LYS A 2 41.36 -32.52 13.44
C LYS A 2 41.09 -31.51 12.31
N TYR A 3 40.27 -31.86 11.33
CA TYR A 3 39.77 -30.91 10.34
C TYR A 3 38.49 -30.27 10.91
N PRO A 4 38.46 -28.96 11.22
CA PRO A 4 37.20 -28.34 11.60
C PRO A 4 36.34 -28.18 10.33
N ILE A 5 35.15 -28.76 10.37
CA ILE A 5 34.10 -28.56 9.38
C ILE A 5 33.68 -27.09 9.45
N ALA A 6 34.10 -26.29 8.48
CA ALA A 6 33.62 -24.93 8.31
C ALA A 6 32.16 -24.98 7.84
N ILE A 7 31.22 -24.79 8.76
CA ILE A 7 29.81 -24.57 8.44
C ILE A 7 29.72 -23.18 7.83
N LEU A 8 29.66 -23.13 6.50
CA LEU A 8 29.36 -21.92 5.75
C LEU A 8 27.88 -21.57 6.01
N ILE A 9 27.61 -20.70 6.99
CA ILE A 9 26.31 -20.04 7.08
C ILE A 9 26.20 -19.13 5.86
N ILE A 10 25.51 -19.64 4.85
CA ILE A 10 24.98 -18.82 3.76
C ILE A 10 23.95 -17.90 4.40
N PHE A 11 24.37 -16.67 4.74
CA PHE A 11 23.43 -15.60 5.00
C PHE A 11 22.56 -15.48 3.76
N CYS A 12 21.29 -15.87 3.90
CA CYS A 12 20.26 -15.56 2.93
C CYS A 12 20.12 -14.04 2.92
N VAL A 13 20.91 -13.37 2.07
CA VAL A 13 20.74 -11.94 1.80
C VAL A 13 19.43 -11.86 1.03
N CYS A 14 18.35 -11.56 1.74
CA CYS A 14 17.12 -11.11 1.10
C CYS A 14 17.46 -9.76 0.47
N PRO A 15 17.50 -9.60 -0.85
CA PRO A 15 17.59 -8.28 -1.44
C PRO A 15 16.24 -7.61 -1.20
N GLU A 16 16.10 -6.88 -0.10
CA GLU A 16 15.04 -5.88 -0.01
C GLU A 16 15.32 -4.86 -1.11
N PHE A 17 14.57 -4.92 -2.21
CA PHE A 17 14.49 -3.84 -3.19
C PHE A 17 13.83 -2.64 -2.49
N GLY A 18 14.63 -1.93 -1.70
CA GLY A 18 14.21 -0.82 -0.84
C GLY A 18 13.68 0.36 -1.66
N HIS A 19 12.37 0.37 -1.89
CA HIS A 19 11.62 1.56 -2.27
C HIS A 19 11.34 2.48 -1.07
N ALA A 20 11.76 2.07 0.14
CA ALA A 20 11.30 2.57 1.43
C ALA A 20 11.64 4.05 1.74
N ASN A 21 12.26 4.80 0.82
CA ASN A 21 12.54 6.21 1.02
C ASN A 21 12.51 7.04 -0.28
N ARG A 22 11.68 6.64 -1.26
CA ARG A 22 11.52 7.44 -2.49
C ARG A 22 10.39 8.46 -2.32
N ARG A 23 10.72 9.73 -2.58
CA ARG A 23 9.78 10.86 -2.65
C ARG A 23 9.07 10.90 -4.01
N VAL A 24 7.74 11.03 -4.02
CA VAL A 24 6.93 11.09 -5.26
C VAL A 24 5.85 12.16 -5.13
N LEU A 25 5.63 12.98 -6.16
CA LEU A 25 4.55 13.97 -6.16
C LEU A 25 3.20 13.25 -6.37
N LEU A 26 2.26 13.37 -5.44
CA LEU A 26 1.00 12.61 -5.43
C LEU A 26 0.20 12.81 -6.73
N SER A 27 0.10 14.04 -7.22
CA SER A 27 -0.65 14.37 -8.45
C SER A 27 -0.09 13.72 -9.72
N THR A 28 1.17 13.28 -9.72
CA THR A 28 1.80 12.60 -10.86
C THR A 28 1.65 11.08 -10.84
N VAL A 29 1.15 10.53 -9.74
CA VAL A 29 0.89 9.09 -9.63
C VAL A 29 -0.30 8.75 -10.51
N GLN A 30 -0.06 7.96 -11.55
CA GLN A 30 -1.12 7.57 -12.50
C GLN A 30 -2.01 6.47 -11.93
N THR A 31 -1.38 5.50 -11.25
CA THR A 31 -2.01 4.25 -10.89
C THR A 31 -1.46 3.74 -9.57
N LEU A 32 -2.34 3.19 -8.74
CA LEU A 32 -2.00 2.49 -7.50
C LEU A 32 -2.59 1.08 -7.54
N THR A 33 -1.80 0.11 -7.08
CA THR A 33 -2.27 -1.26 -6.84
C THR A 33 -2.11 -1.58 -5.37
N LEU A 34 -3.23 -1.75 -4.68
CA LEU A 34 -3.28 -2.07 -3.26
C LEU A 34 -3.59 -3.55 -3.09
N HIS A 35 -2.89 -4.22 -2.19
CA HIS A 35 -3.05 -5.65 -1.95
C HIS A 35 -3.54 -5.94 -0.53
N ARG A 36 -4.35 -6.99 -0.38
CA ARG A 36 -4.90 -7.39 0.92
C ARG A 36 -3.84 -7.85 1.91
N ASP A 37 -2.81 -8.51 1.42
CA ASP A 37 -1.76 -9.20 2.18
C ASP A 37 -0.45 -8.41 2.25
N LYS A 38 -0.46 -7.12 1.87
CA LYS A 38 0.72 -6.26 1.93
C LYS A 38 0.53 -5.10 2.90
N PHE A 39 1.65 -4.66 3.43
CA PHE A 39 1.77 -3.47 4.26
C PHE A 39 2.32 -2.30 3.45
N THR A 40 1.99 -1.09 3.88
CA THR A 40 2.58 0.14 3.37
C THR A 40 4.04 0.24 3.77
N THR A 41 4.83 0.99 3.01
CA THR A 41 6.08 1.53 3.55
C THR A 41 5.76 2.59 4.61
N GLY A 42 6.63 2.73 5.60
CA GLY A 42 6.51 3.78 6.60
C GLY A 42 7.86 4.44 6.86
N ARG A 43 7.89 5.76 6.90
CA ARG A 43 9.10 6.53 7.28
C ARG A 43 8.93 7.17 8.64
N ARG A 44 7.81 7.85 8.86
CA ARG A 44 7.49 8.58 10.09
C ARG A 44 6.41 7.87 10.89
N SER A 45 5.54 7.14 10.21
CA SER A 45 4.57 6.23 10.80
C SER A 45 4.98 4.78 10.61
N SER A 46 4.52 3.91 11.52
CA SER A 46 4.66 2.45 11.35
C SER A 46 3.84 1.97 10.14
N PRO A 47 4.36 1.00 9.35
CA PRO A 47 3.60 0.31 8.30
C PRO A 47 2.20 -0.15 8.74
N ILE A 48 1.22 0.06 7.88
CA ILE A 48 -0.17 -0.39 8.07
C ILE A 48 -0.62 -1.28 6.90
N PRO A 49 -1.69 -2.09 7.03
CA PRO A 49 -2.23 -2.84 5.89
C PRO A 49 -2.65 -1.91 4.75
N GLN A 50 -2.31 -2.26 3.50
CA GLN A 50 -2.70 -1.47 2.33
C GLN A 50 -4.21 -1.46 2.09
N LEU A 51 -4.89 -2.57 2.38
CA LEU A 51 -6.35 -2.66 2.37
C LEU A 51 -6.82 -2.97 3.78
N LYS A 52 -7.51 -2.01 4.40
CA LYS A 52 -8.03 -2.15 5.77
C LYS A 52 -9.55 -2.27 5.74
N CYS A 53 -10.05 -3.46 6.02
CA CYS A 53 -11.47 -3.67 6.27
C CYS A 53 -11.89 -2.98 7.58
N ILE A 54 -12.76 -1.98 7.48
CA ILE A 54 -13.37 -1.32 8.63
C ILE A 54 -14.70 -2.03 8.86
N ASP A 55 -14.74 -3.00 9.77
CA ASP A 55 -15.97 -3.74 9.98
C ASP A 55 -16.39 -3.88 11.44
N GLY A 56 -17.68 -3.65 11.64
CA GLY A 56 -18.41 -4.00 12.84
C GLY A 56 -19.48 -5.08 12.59
N LYS A 57 -19.80 -5.45 11.34
CA LYS A 57 -20.93 -6.38 11.06
C LYS A 57 -20.79 -7.32 9.85
N SER A 58 -19.92 -7.10 8.87
CA SER A 58 -19.68 -8.07 7.78
C SER A 58 -18.29 -8.69 7.86
N SER A 59 -18.16 -9.93 7.38
CA SER A 59 -16.88 -10.61 7.41
C SER A 59 -15.99 -10.05 6.30
N CYS A 60 -14.83 -9.51 6.66
CA CYS A 60 -13.73 -9.15 5.75
C CYS A 60 -13.26 -10.31 4.84
N SER A 61 -13.87 -11.49 4.95
CA SER A 61 -13.75 -12.62 4.03
C SER A 61 -13.93 -12.24 2.56
N ASN A 62 -14.76 -11.24 2.24
CA ASN A 62 -15.05 -10.83 0.85
C ASN A 62 -14.14 -9.70 0.35
N LEU A 63 -13.10 -9.32 1.10
CA LEU A 63 -12.12 -8.33 0.67
C LEU A 63 -11.35 -8.87 -0.56
N PRO A 64 -11.22 -8.09 -1.65
CA PRO A 64 -10.57 -8.55 -2.87
C PRO A 64 -9.08 -8.74 -2.60
N SER A 65 -8.44 -9.61 -3.38
CA SER A 65 -6.98 -9.79 -3.28
C SER A 65 -6.21 -8.52 -3.64
N SER A 66 -6.73 -7.74 -4.59
CA SER A 66 -6.12 -6.50 -5.05
C SER A 66 -7.15 -5.49 -5.53
N VAL A 67 -6.88 -4.20 -5.30
CA VAL A 67 -7.64 -3.06 -5.80
C VAL A 67 -6.74 -2.20 -6.67
N GLN A 68 -7.21 -1.84 -7.85
CA GLN A 68 -6.53 -0.96 -8.80
C GLN A 68 -7.19 0.42 -8.75
N CYS A 69 -6.44 1.45 -8.40
CA CYS A 69 -6.91 2.84 -8.41
C CYS A 69 -6.22 3.63 -9.51
N TYR A 70 -7.00 4.44 -10.22
CA TYR A 70 -6.55 5.28 -11.32
C TYR A 70 -6.81 6.74 -10.99
N ASN A 71 -5.81 7.58 -11.21
CA ASN A 71 -5.91 9.01 -11.04
C ASN A 71 -6.81 9.60 -12.15
N GLN A 72 -7.90 10.26 -11.75
CA GLN A 72 -8.87 10.92 -12.64
C GLN A 72 -8.66 12.43 -12.73
N GLY A 73 -7.55 12.94 -12.21
CA GLY A 73 -7.25 14.37 -12.07
C GLY A 73 -7.34 14.83 -10.63
N SER A 74 -7.28 16.15 -10.44
CA SER A 74 -7.41 16.81 -9.13
C SER A 74 -8.49 17.88 -9.21
N ASP A 75 -9.20 18.08 -8.11
CA ASP A 75 -10.16 19.18 -7.93
C ASP A 75 -9.48 20.49 -7.46
N GLY A 76 -8.15 20.51 -7.40
CA GLY A 76 -7.36 21.63 -6.88
C GLY A 76 -7.00 21.49 -5.40
N ILE A 77 -7.56 20.50 -4.70
CA ILE A 77 -7.25 20.19 -3.31
C ILE A 77 -6.61 18.80 -3.24
N ASP A 78 -7.30 17.79 -3.76
CA ASP A 78 -6.90 16.38 -3.70
C ASP A 78 -6.97 15.69 -5.05
N VAL A 79 -6.30 14.55 -5.15
CA VAL A 79 -6.40 13.66 -6.33
C VAL A 79 -7.68 12.85 -6.25
N GLN A 80 -8.43 12.83 -7.35
CA GLN A 80 -9.66 12.08 -7.50
C GLN A 80 -9.33 10.68 -8.00
N TRP A 81 -9.54 9.66 -7.16
CA TRP A 81 -9.23 8.27 -7.49
C TRP A 81 -10.48 7.51 -7.94
N LYS A 82 -10.39 6.83 -9.08
CA LYS A 82 -11.34 5.79 -9.48
C LYS A 82 -10.74 4.43 -9.17
N CYS A 83 -11.35 3.67 -8.27
CA CYS A 83 -10.84 2.37 -7.87
C CYS A 83 -11.75 1.23 -8.33
N GLU A 84 -11.13 0.14 -8.80
CA GLU A 84 -11.76 -1.04 -9.36
C GLU A 84 -11.13 -2.29 -8.75
N ALA A 85 -11.94 -3.31 -8.46
CA ALA A 85 -11.46 -4.59 -7.99
C ALA A 85 -12.36 -5.72 -8.48
N GLN A 86 -11.81 -6.93 -8.53
CA GLN A 86 -12.60 -8.12 -8.85
C GLN A 86 -13.38 -8.54 -7.60
N LEU A 87 -14.70 -8.38 -7.65
CA LEU A 87 -15.63 -8.75 -6.59
C LEU A 87 -16.66 -9.76 -7.11
N PRO A 88 -17.25 -10.58 -6.23
CA PRO A 88 -18.45 -11.35 -6.56
C PRO A 88 -19.56 -10.42 -7.07
N LYS A 89 -20.39 -10.89 -8.02
CA LYS A 89 -21.43 -10.08 -8.68
C LYS A 89 -22.44 -9.43 -7.71
N SER A 90 -22.56 -9.94 -6.49
CA SER A 90 -23.45 -9.44 -5.44
C SER A 90 -22.83 -8.38 -4.53
N THR A 91 -21.59 -7.96 -4.80
CA THR A 91 -20.81 -7.10 -3.89
C THR A 91 -20.20 -5.94 -4.67
N GLN A 92 -20.29 -4.75 -4.10
CA GLN A 92 -19.65 -3.53 -4.57
C GLN A 92 -18.93 -2.90 -3.40
N PHE A 93 -17.84 -2.16 -3.64
CA PHE A 93 -17.27 -1.31 -2.61
C PHE A 93 -18.12 -0.07 -2.44
N ASP A 94 -18.27 0.37 -1.19
CA ASP A 94 -18.59 1.76 -0.90
C ASP A 94 -17.44 2.69 -1.35
N LYS A 95 -17.59 4.00 -1.13
CA LYS A 95 -16.57 5.00 -1.45
C LYS A 95 -15.20 4.61 -0.88
N LEU A 96 -14.31 4.20 -1.78
CA LEU A 96 -12.93 3.90 -1.46
C LEU A 96 -12.12 5.20 -1.35
N GLN A 97 -11.36 5.38 -0.28
CA GLN A 97 -10.52 6.57 -0.09
C GLN A 97 -9.04 6.16 -0.04
N VAL A 98 -8.23 6.73 -0.93
CA VAL A 98 -6.78 6.52 -0.93
C VAL A 98 -6.13 7.54 0.00
N GLN A 99 -5.30 7.07 0.92
CA GLN A 99 -4.53 7.89 1.85
C GLN A 99 -3.07 7.44 1.83
N CYS A 100 -2.14 8.38 1.68
CA CYS A 100 -0.71 8.10 1.61
C CYS A 100 0.04 8.88 2.69
N GLU A 101 1.21 8.39 3.12
CA GLU A 101 2.06 9.13 4.04
C GLU A 101 2.74 10.28 3.29
N GLY A 102 2.50 11.54 3.71
CA GLY A 102 3.28 12.67 3.23
C GLY A 102 4.79 12.47 3.48
N TYR A 103 5.65 13.06 2.67
CA TYR A 103 7.09 12.76 2.71
C TYR A 103 7.79 13.49 3.85
N ASP A 104 7.63 14.82 3.94
CA ASP A 104 8.27 15.67 4.96
C ASP A 104 7.33 15.99 6.14
N TYR A 105 6.06 16.35 5.88
CA TYR A 105 4.99 16.67 6.86
C TYR A 105 3.66 15.93 6.47
N PRO A 106 2.61 15.88 7.32
CA PRO A 106 1.41 15.06 7.04
C PRO A 106 0.71 15.39 5.72
N ASP A 107 0.55 16.67 5.39
CA ASP A 107 -0.16 17.16 4.19
C ASP A 107 0.80 17.57 3.06
N ASP A 108 1.99 16.96 3.00
CA ASP A 108 2.98 17.23 1.95
C ASP A 108 2.44 16.76 0.59
N PRO A 109 2.44 17.60 -0.47
CA PRO A 109 2.03 17.16 -1.81
C PRO A 109 2.90 16.02 -2.34
N TYR A 110 4.11 15.87 -1.80
CA TYR A 110 4.93 14.68 -2.00
C TYR A 110 4.63 13.62 -0.94
N ILE A 111 4.54 12.38 -1.40
CA ILE A 111 4.30 11.20 -0.57
C ILE A 111 5.50 10.26 -0.60
N LEU A 112 5.55 9.38 0.39
CA LEU A 112 6.48 8.24 0.39
C LEU A 112 5.98 7.14 -0.57
N ALA A 113 6.84 6.69 -1.48
CA ALA A 113 6.51 5.62 -2.42
C ALA A 113 6.15 4.33 -1.70
N GLY A 114 4.98 3.77 -1.99
CA GLY A 114 4.47 2.55 -1.34
C GLY A 114 3.75 2.79 -0.02
N SER A 115 3.55 4.06 0.39
CA SER A 115 2.89 4.39 1.66
C SER A 115 1.35 4.46 1.57
N CYS A 116 0.78 4.38 0.36
CA CYS A 116 -0.65 4.50 0.16
C CYS A 116 -1.40 3.28 0.66
N ALA A 117 -2.48 3.53 1.39
CA ALA A 117 -3.46 2.56 1.84
C ALA A 117 -4.88 3.04 1.54
N SER A 118 -5.82 2.13 1.64
CA SER A 118 -7.22 2.44 1.60
C SER A 118 -7.98 1.68 2.69
N PRO A 119 -8.71 2.38 3.57
CA PRO A 119 -9.80 1.74 4.27
C PRO A 119 -10.88 1.30 3.28
N THR A 120 -11.38 0.08 3.45
CA THR A 120 -12.55 -0.47 2.76
C THR A 120 -13.66 -0.56 3.79
N ARG A 121 -14.78 0.11 3.54
CA ARG A 121 -16.03 -0.07 4.28
C ARG A 121 -16.94 -1.03 3.50
#